data_AF-A0AAN0KD29-F1
#
_entry.id   AF-A0AAN0KD29-F1
#
_cell.length_a   1.000
_cell.length_b   1.000
_cell.length_c   1.000
_cell.angle_alpha   90.00
_cell.angle_beta   90.00
_cell.angle_gamma   90.00
#
_symmetry.space_group_name_H-M   'P 1'
#
loop_
_entity.id
_entity.type
_entity.pdbx_description
1 polymer ?
#
loop_
_entity_poly.entity_id
_entity_poly.type
_entity_poly.pdbx_seq_one_letter_code
_entity_poly.pdbx_strand_id
1 'polypeptide(L)'
;MDHIRTNTFMFDNGERYCHVINSLTGEPLFDPNLYIMTNVRSKSVSINTMEVVAGSLVLLYRFFHMRKIDIVDRITRMEFLSSYEIDALADFASENFKNRKKRPVAEV
;
A
#
# COMPACT_ATOMS: atom_id res chain seq x y z
N MET A 1 -4.08 8.05 -9.71
CA MET A 1 -2.91 7.16 -9.48
C MET A 1 -2.58 6.97 -7.99
N ASP A 2 -2.76 7.98 -7.12
CA ASP A 2 -2.38 7.90 -5.69
C ASP A 2 -3.55 7.65 -4.72
N HIS A 3 -4.57 6.90 -5.16
CA HIS A 3 -5.80 6.77 -4.38
C HIS A 3 -5.67 5.81 -3.22
N ILE A 4 -4.58 5.05 -3.09
CA ILE A 4 -4.37 4.16 -1.94
C ILE A 4 -3.45 4.87 -0.96
N ARG A 5 -3.86 5.02 0.31
CA ARG A 5 -3.05 5.69 1.34
C ARG A 5 -3.21 5.04 2.70
N THR A 6 -2.23 5.25 3.57
CA THR A 6 -2.37 4.95 4.99
C THR A 6 -3.20 6.04 5.66
N ASN A 7 -4.07 5.64 6.58
CA ASN A 7 -4.74 6.52 7.50
C ASN A 7 -4.47 6.02 8.93
N THR A 8 -4.20 6.93 9.86
CA THR A 8 -3.96 6.60 11.27
C THR A 8 -5.02 7.32 12.10
N PHE A 9 -5.59 6.61 13.07
CA PHE A 9 -6.61 7.14 13.97
C PHE A 9 -6.43 6.59 15.38
N MET A 10 -7.19 7.15 16.32
CA MET A 10 -7.21 6.76 17.71
C MET A 10 -8.64 6.40 18.09
N PHE A 11 -8.81 5.28 18.78
CA PHE A 11 -10.08 4.89 19.37
C PHE A 11 -10.34 5.71 20.65
N ASP A 12 -11.60 5.71 21.10
CA ASP A 12 -12.02 6.45 22.30
C ASP A 12 -11.29 5.99 23.59
N ASN A 13 -10.78 4.75 23.59
CA ASN A 13 -9.99 4.19 24.69
C ASN A 13 -8.50 4.61 24.64
N GLY A 14 -8.09 5.44 23.68
CA GLY A 14 -6.71 5.89 23.49
C GLY A 14 -5.82 4.95 22.67
N GLU A 15 -6.32 3.78 22.25
CA GLU A 15 -5.58 2.88 21.38
C GLU A 15 -5.41 3.50 19.99
N ARG A 16 -4.19 3.46 19.45
CA ARG A 16 -3.90 3.94 18.09
C ARG A 16 -3.95 2.79 17.10
N TYR A 17 -4.44 3.06 15.90
CA TYR A 17 -4.50 2.10 14.81
C TYR A 17 -4.23 2.76 13.46
N CYS A 18 -3.79 1.96 12.50
CA CYS A 18 -3.63 2.38 11.12
C CYS A 18 -4.26 1.39 10.15
N HIS A 19 -4.80 1.90 9.06
CA HIS A 19 -5.42 1.11 7.99
C HIS A 19 -5.10 1.70 6.62
N VAL A 20 -5.14 0.84 5.61
CA VAL A 20 -4.96 1.20 4.20
C VAL A 20 -6.33 1.49 3.59
N ILE A 21 -6.51 2.67 3.03
CA ILE A 21 -7.80 3.12 2.49
C ILE A 21 -7.69 3.53 1.02
N ASN A 22 -8.82 3.44 0.32
CA ASN A 22 -9.05 4.20 -0.90
C ASN A 22 -9.41 5.64 -0.50
N SER A 23 -8.61 6.61 -0.93
CA SER A 23 -8.75 8.03 -0.60
C SER A 23 -9.83 8.74 -1.42
N LEU A 24 -10.35 8.12 -2.49
CA LEU A 24 -11.51 8.63 -3.22
C LEU A 24 -12.81 8.28 -2.51
N THR A 25 -12.97 7.02 -2.08
CA THR A 25 -14.21 6.57 -1.42
C THR A 25 -14.15 6.72 0.10
N GLY A 26 -12.95 6.80 0.67
CA GLY A 26 -12.72 6.76 2.12
C GLY A 26 -12.74 5.34 2.70
N GLU A 27 -13.01 4.33 1.88
CA GLU A 27 -13.22 2.97 2.34
C GLU A 27 -11.91 2.21 2.59
N PRO A 28 -11.82 1.40 3.65
CA PRO A 28 -10.71 0.48 3.87
C PRO A 28 -10.63 -0.58 2.79
N LEU A 29 -9.41 -0.87 2.30
CA LEU A 29 -9.18 -2.01 1.42
C LEU A 29 -9.20 -3.31 2.24
N PHE A 30 -9.95 -4.32 1.79
CA PHE A 30 -10.15 -5.55 2.56
C PHE A 30 -8.85 -6.32 2.81
N ASP A 31 -8.17 -6.76 1.76
CA ASP A 31 -6.98 -7.63 1.86
C ASP A 31 -5.80 -7.04 2.67
N PRO A 32 -5.34 -5.79 2.43
CA PRO A 32 -4.22 -5.27 3.21
C PRO A 32 -4.58 -5.06 4.68
N ASN A 33 -5.82 -4.71 4.99
CA ASN A 33 -6.25 -4.54 6.38
C ASN A 33 -6.46 -5.87 7.09
N LEU A 34 -6.95 -6.90 6.38
CA LEU A 34 -7.00 -8.26 6.91
C LEU A 34 -5.59 -8.75 7.26
N TYR A 35 -4.60 -8.51 6.40
CA TYR A 35 -3.20 -8.85 6.69
C TYR A 35 -2.65 -8.09 7.90
N ILE A 36 -2.86 -6.76 7.97
CA ILE A 36 -2.41 -5.96 9.12
C ILE A 36 -3.02 -6.49 10.43
N MET A 37 -4.31 -6.82 10.43
CA MET A 37 -5.00 -7.32 11.61
C MET A 37 -4.50 -8.69 12.05
N THR A 38 -4.35 -9.63 11.10
CA THR A 38 -4.08 -11.04 11.41
C THR A 38 -2.60 -11.39 11.53
N ASN A 39 -1.71 -10.71 10.79
CA ASN A 39 -0.30 -11.08 10.69
C ASN A 39 0.65 -10.09 11.37
N VAL A 40 0.21 -8.85 11.59
CA VAL A 40 1.04 -7.77 12.15
C VAL A 40 0.57 -7.43 13.56
N ARG A 41 -0.68 -6.96 13.72
CA ARG A 41 -1.23 -6.53 15.01
C ARG A 41 -1.29 -7.68 16.02
N SER A 42 -1.60 -8.88 15.58
CA SER A 42 -1.65 -10.10 16.42
C SER A 42 -0.32 -10.40 17.15
N LYS A 43 0.79 -9.81 16.70
CA LYS A 43 2.12 -9.93 17.30
C LYS A 43 2.43 -8.84 18.33
N SER A 44 1.44 -8.01 18.69
CA SER A 44 1.58 -6.90 19.66
C SER A 44 2.74 -5.93 19.33
N VAL A 45 2.98 -5.68 18.05
CA VAL A 45 4.01 -4.73 17.61
C VAL A 45 3.60 -3.28 17.85
N SER A 46 4.56 -2.36 17.84
CA SER A 46 4.28 -0.93 18.00
C SER A 46 3.44 -0.37 16.86
N ILE A 47 2.69 0.71 17.12
CA ILE A 47 1.93 1.44 16.08
C ILE A 47 2.85 1.92 14.94
N ASN A 48 4.05 2.40 15.26
CA ASN A 48 5.01 2.84 14.23
C ASN A 48 5.39 1.67 13.30
N THR A 49 5.55 0.46 13.86
CA THR A 49 5.80 -0.74 13.05
C THR A 49 4.63 -1.05 12.14
N MET A 50 3.39 -0.94 12.63
CA MET A 50 2.19 -1.14 11.81
C MET A 50 2.09 -0.10 10.69
N GLU A 51 2.40 1.17 10.97
CA GLU A 51 2.39 2.25 9.98
C GLU A 51 3.42 2.02 8.87
N VAL A 52 4.63 1.54 9.22
CA VAL A 52 5.66 1.15 8.24
C VAL A 52 5.15 0.03 7.35
N VAL A 53 4.52 -1.02 7.92
CA VAL A 53 3.95 -2.12 7.13
C VAL A 53 2.80 -1.63 6.24
N ALA A 54 1.90 -0.80 6.77
CA ALA A 54 0.82 -0.20 6.00
C ALA A 54 1.34 0.66 4.84
N GLY A 55 2.42 1.42 5.08
CA GLY A 55 3.12 2.19 4.04
C GLY A 55 3.69 1.31 2.94
N SER A 56 4.34 0.19 3.30
CA SER A 56 4.83 -0.79 2.33
C SER A 56 3.70 -1.42 1.51
N LEU A 57 2.56 -1.73 2.15
CA LEU A 57 1.37 -2.23 1.46
C LEU A 57 0.80 -1.18 0.50
N VAL A 58 0.71 0.08 0.91
CA VAL A 58 0.28 1.18 0.02
C VAL A 58 1.17 1.27 -1.21
N LEU A 59 2.48 1.21 -1.03
CA LEU A 59 3.46 1.24 -2.13
C LEU A 59 3.24 0.06 -3.08
N LEU A 60 3.11 -1.15 -2.54
CA LEU A 60 2.91 -2.37 -3.32
C LEU A 60 1.60 -2.32 -4.13
N TYR A 61 0.50 -1.92 -3.50
CA TYR A 61 -0.80 -1.80 -4.16
C TYR A 61 -0.81 -0.71 -5.25
N ARG A 62 -0.11 0.40 -5.02
CA ARG A 62 0.08 1.43 -6.07
C ARG A 62 0.87 0.90 -7.25
N PHE A 63 1.92 0.10 -7.00
CA PHE A 63 2.68 -0.55 -8.06
C PHE A 63 1.80 -1.50 -8.87
N PHE A 64 1.02 -2.36 -8.20
CA PHE A 64 0.09 -3.28 -8.89
C PHE A 64 -0.94 -2.52 -9.72
N HIS A 65 -1.53 -1.47 -9.17
CA HIS A 65 -2.48 -0.63 -9.91
C HIS A 65 -1.82 0.01 -11.15
N MET A 66 -0.61 0.54 -11.02
CA MET A 66 0.14 1.15 -12.14
C MET A 66 0.49 0.14 -13.23
N ARG A 67 0.89 -1.08 -12.85
CA ARG A 67 1.21 -2.18 -13.78
C ARG A 67 -0.03 -2.95 -14.25
N LYS A 68 -1.23 -2.59 -13.79
CA LYS A 68 -2.50 -3.30 -14.05
C LYS A 68 -2.43 -4.79 -13.66
N ILE A 69 -1.75 -5.07 -12.56
CA ILE A 69 -1.65 -6.40 -11.97
C ILE A 69 -2.85 -6.62 -11.05
N ASP A 70 -3.64 -7.65 -11.33
CA ASP A 70 -4.64 -8.17 -10.40
C ASP A 70 -3.97 -9.19 -9.47
N ILE A 71 -3.75 -8.80 -8.22
CA ILE A 71 -3.06 -9.66 -7.25
C ILE A 71 -3.90 -10.89 -6.87
N VAL A 72 -5.23 -10.80 -6.89
CA VAL A 72 -6.11 -11.92 -6.52
C VAL A 72 -6.08 -12.98 -7.61
N ASP A 73 -6.16 -12.57 -8.88
CA ASP A 73 -6.03 -13.48 -10.02
C ASP A 73 -4.65 -14.17 -10.01
N ARG A 74 -3.57 -13.39 -9.82
CA ARG A 74 -2.20 -13.94 -9.82
C ARG A 74 -1.96 -14.94 -8.70
N ILE A 75 -2.41 -14.66 -7.48
CA ILE A 75 -2.30 -15.60 -6.35
C ILE A 75 -3.07 -16.89 -6.67
N THR A 76 -4.28 -16.76 -7.21
CA THR A 76 -5.13 -17.90 -7.58
C THR A 76 -4.45 -18.79 -8.63
N ARG A 77 -3.72 -18.18 -9.56
CA ARG A 77 -2.96 -18.87 -10.61
C ARG A 77 -1.56 -19.31 -10.18
N MET A 78 -1.17 -19.04 -8.94
CA MET A 78 0.20 -19.27 -8.42
C MET A 78 1.29 -18.57 -9.25
N GLU A 79 0.96 -17.39 -9.78
CA GLU A 79 1.86 -16.59 -10.61
C GLU A 79 2.63 -15.57 -9.77
N PHE A 80 3.91 -15.86 -9.53
CA PHE A 80 4.82 -14.93 -8.85
C PHE A 80 5.25 -13.78 -9.77
N LEU A 81 5.64 -12.65 -9.18
CA LEU A 81 6.31 -11.57 -9.91
C LEU A 81 7.54 -12.13 -10.64
N SER A 82 7.63 -11.83 -11.94
CA SER A 82 8.80 -12.12 -12.75
C SER A 82 9.99 -11.27 -12.32
N SER A 83 11.21 -11.66 -12.68
CA SER A 83 12.42 -10.90 -12.32
C SER A 83 12.36 -9.43 -12.76
N TYR A 84 11.86 -9.18 -13.97
CA TYR A 84 11.68 -7.80 -14.47
C TYR A 84 10.62 -7.00 -13.67
N GLU A 85 9.57 -7.65 -13.19
CA GLU A 85 8.58 -6.99 -12.33
C GLU A 85 9.15 -6.66 -10.94
N ILE A 86 10.05 -7.50 -10.43
CA ILE A 86 10.77 -7.24 -9.17
C ILE A 86 11.70 -6.05 -9.33
N ASP A 87 12.49 -6.00 -10.41
CA ASP A 87 13.36 -4.85 -10.71
C ASP A 87 12.53 -3.56 -10.85
N ALA A 88 11.41 -3.63 -11.57
CA ALA A 88 10.49 -2.52 -11.71
C ALA A 88 9.86 -2.06 -10.39
N LEU A 89 9.58 -2.98 -9.46
CA LEU A 89 9.07 -2.66 -8.14
C LEU A 89 10.16 -1.95 -7.31
N ALA A 90 11.42 -2.40 -7.40
CA ALA A 90 12.55 -1.77 -6.74
C ALA A 90 12.79 -0.34 -7.27
N ASP A 91 12.72 -0.15 -8.58
CA ASP A 91 12.79 1.18 -9.21
C ASP A 91 11.65 2.06 -8.70
N PHE A 92 10.41 1.55 -8.74
CA PHE A 92 9.23 2.28 -8.26
C PHE A 92 9.36 2.67 -6.79
N ALA A 93 9.90 1.78 -5.94
CA ALA A 93 10.10 2.05 -4.52
C ALA A 93 11.21 3.08 -4.25
N SER A 94 12.20 3.16 -5.14
CA SER A 94 13.32 4.10 -5.05
C SER A 94 12.96 5.50 -5.55
N GLU A 95 11.84 5.66 -6.26
CA GLU A 95 11.37 6.97 -6.70
C GLU A 95 11.02 7.88 -5.51
N ASN A 96 11.57 9.09 -5.49
CA ASN A 96 11.17 10.11 -4.53
C ASN A 96 9.76 10.63 -4.85
N PHE A 97 8.72 9.99 -4.27
CA PHE A 97 7.31 10.38 -4.44
C PHE A 97 7.01 11.82 -4.01
N LYS A 98 7.87 12.44 -3.18
CA LYS A 98 7.80 13.88 -2.84
C LYS A 98 8.12 14.80 -4.03
N ASN A 99 8.97 14.37 -4.96
CA ASN A 99 9.38 15.16 -6.13
C ASN A 99 8.43 15.01 -7.33
N ARG A 100 7.56 13.99 -7.34
CA ARG A 100 6.59 13.75 -8.43
C ARG A 100 5.53 14.85 -8.56
N LYS A 101 5.13 15.49 -7.46
CA LYS A 101 4.21 16.65 -7.46
C LYS A 101 4.74 17.90 -8.18
N LYS A 102 6.05 17.95 -8.51
CA LYS A 102 6.68 19.11 -9.15
C LYS A 102 6.85 19.00 -10.67
N ARG A 103 6.55 17.86 -11.30
CA ARG A 103 6.61 17.77 -12.78
C ARG A 103 5.26 18.25 -13.33
N PRO A 104 5.20 19.40 -14.03
CA PRO A 104 4.01 19.73 -14.79
C PRO A 104 3.83 18.65 -15.85
N VAL A 105 2.59 18.22 -16.06
CA VAL A 105 2.23 17.45 -17.25
C VAL A 105 2.54 18.36 -18.44
N ALA A 106 3.51 17.97 -19.27
CA ALA A 106 3.73 18.64 -20.53
C ALA A 106 2.48 18.41 -21.38
N GLU A 107 1.74 19.49 -21.64
CA GLU A 107 0.63 19.53 -22.57
C GLU A 107 1.14 19.13 -23.96
N VAL A 108 0.45 18.17 -24.60
CA VAL A 108 0.61 17.81 -26.01
C VAL A 108 -0.76 17.90 -26.65
#